data_AF-A0A832ZF63-F1
#
_entry.id   AF-A0A832ZF63-F1
#
_cell.length_a   1.000
_cell.length_b   1.000
_cell.length_c   1.000
_cell.angle_alpha   90.00
_cell.angle_beta   90.00
_cell.angle_gamma   90.00
#
_symmetry.space_group_name_H-M   'P 1'
#
loop_
_entity.id
_entity.type
_entity.pdbx_description
1 polymer ?
#
loop_
_entity_poly.entity_id
_entity_poly.type
_entity_poly.pdbx_seq_one_letter_code
_entity_poly.pdbx_strand_id
1 'polypeptide(L)' 'MGKTITIADDVYYELVRMKGKKSFSEILRELIGKKKKGNFDILMIAFGTMTEEEAKEFEKEMREVEEWINSWTPVS' A
#
# COMPACT_ATOMS: atom_id res chain seq x y z
N MET A 1 -17.69 -19.22 -13.50
CA MET A 1 -19.00 -18.56 -13.39
C MET A 1 -18.79 -17.16 -12.81
N GLY A 2 -19.35 -16.13 -13.44
CA GLY A 2 -19.24 -14.75 -12.93
C GLY A 2 -19.99 -14.57 -11.62
N LYS A 3 -19.47 -13.70 -10.75
CA LYS A 3 -20.15 -13.23 -9.54
C LYS A 3 -20.27 -11.72 -9.62
N THR A 4 -21.43 -11.18 -9.23
CA THR A 4 -21.66 -9.73 -9.19
C THR A 4 -21.45 -9.23 -7.77
N ILE A 5 -20.77 -8.09 -7.64
CA ILE A 5 -20.64 -7.34 -6.41
C ILE A 5 -21.19 -5.94 -6.64
N THR A 6 -21.84 -5.37 -5.64
CA THR A 6 -22.27 -3.97 -5.64
C THR A 6 -21.29 -3.16 -4.83
N ILE A 7 -20.89 -2.01 -5.35
CA ILE A 7 -19.97 -1.06 -4.71
C ILE A 7 -20.54 0.35 -4.85
N ALA A 8 -20.06 1.28 -4.02
CA ALA A 8 -20.40 2.68 -4.14
C ALA A 8 -19.82 3.29 -5.43
N ASP A 9 -20.46 4.34 -5.93
CA ASP A 9 -20.12 4.96 -7.22
C ASP A 9 -18.71 5.55 -7.23
N ASP A 10 -18.30 6.18 -6.14
CA ASP A 10 -16.94 6.71 -5.94
C ASP A 10 -15.89 5.61 -6.08
N VAL A 11 -16.09 4.48 -5.39
CA VAL A 11 -15.21 3.30 -5.46
C VAL A 11 -15.15 2.74 -6.88
N TYR A 12 -16.27 2.72 -7.61
CA TYR A 12 -16.28 2.29 -9.01
C TYR A 12 -15.38 3.16 -9.88
N TYR A 13 -15.49 4.50 -9.77
CA TYR A 13 -14.68 5.41 -10.58
C TYR A 13 -13.19 5.35 -10.23
N GLU A 14 -12.84 5.14 -8.96
CA GLU A 14 -11.46 4.89 -8.57
C GLU A 14 -10.91 3.62 -9.23
N LEU A 15 -11.66 2.52 -9.19
CA LEU A 15 -11.26 1.27 -9.84
C LEU A 15 -11.15 1.43 -11.36
N VAL A 16 -12.02 2.21 -12.00
CA VAL A 16 -11.92 2.54 -13.43
C VAL A 16 -10.62 3.28 -13.74
N ARG A 17 -10.24 4.27 -12.92
CA ARG A 17 -8.97 5.00 -13.10
C ARG A 17 -7.76 4.07 -12.93
N MET A 18 -7.80 3.18 -11.94
CA MET A 18 -6.72 2.21 -11.69
C MET A 18 -6.62 1.15 -12.79
N LYS A 19 -7.73 0.80 -13.44
CA LYS A 19 -7.83 -0.26 -14.45
C LYS A 19 -7.01 0.03 -15.69
N GLY A 20 -7.07 1.25 -16.20
CA GLY A 20 -6.57 1.58 -17.53
C GLY A 20 -7.10 0.58 -18.57
N LYS A 21 -6.18 -0.20 -19.17
CA LYS A 21 -6.51 -1.24 -20.18
C LYS A 21 -6.76 -2.64 -19.62
N LYS A 22 -6.51 -2.88 -18.32
CA LYS A 22 -6.69 -4.21 -17.68
C LYS A 22 -8.17 -4.52 -17.48
N SER A 23 -8.52 -5.73 -17.06
CA SER A 23 -9.85 -6.08 -16.56
C SER A 23 -9.99 -5.79 -15.06
N PHE A 24 -11.22 -5.63 -14.55
CA PHE A 24 -11.44 -5.46 -13.11
C PHE A 24 -10.94 -6.68 -12.32
N SER A 25 -11.11 -7.89 -12.85
CA SER A 25 -10.60 -9.10 -12.20
C SER A 25 -9.08 -9.12 -12.08
N GLU A 26 -8.34 -8.55 -13.05
CA GLU A 26 -6.88 -8.45 -12.96
C GLU A 26 -6.44 -7.49 -11.86
N ILE A 27 -7.05 -6.30 -11.77
CA ILE A 27 -6.74 -5.35 -10.68
C ILE A 27 -7.08 -5.96 -9.32
N LEU A 28 -8.25 -6.60 -9.20
CA LEU A 28 -8.66 -7.21 -7.94
C LEU A 28 -7.69 -8.32 -7.53
N ARG A 29 -7.20 -9.14 -8.47
CA ARG A 29 -6.14 -10.13 -8.20
C ARG A 29 -4.84 -9.47 -7.82
N GLU A 30 -4.46 -8.37 -8.46
CA GLU A 30 -3.28 -7.60 -8.08
C GLU A 30 -3.41 -7.00 -6.68
N LEU A 31 -4.57 -6.46 -6.29
CA LEU A 31 -4.82 -5.92 -4.95
C LEU A 31 -4.84 -7.03 -3.88
N ILE A 32 -5.49 -8.15 -4.18
CA ILE A 32 -5.51 -9.33 -3.31
C ILE A 32 -4.09 -9.94 -3.20
N GLY A 33 -3.33 -9.96 -4.29
CA GLY A 33 -1.97 -10.49 -4.37
C GLY A 33 -0.92 -9.57 -3.73
N LYS A 34 -1.04 -8.26 -3.91
CA LYS A 34 -0.21 -7.23 -3.27
C LYS A 34 -0.36 -7.27 -1.75
N LYS A 35 -1.56 -7.55 -1.22
CA LYS A 35 -1.77 -7.81 0.22
C LYS A 35 -1.04 -9.04 0.76
N LYS A 36 -0.54 -9.95 -0.09
CA LYS A 36 0.15 -11.17 0.36
C LYS A 36 1.67 -11.15 0.18
N LYS A 37 2.26 -10.26 -0.64
CA LYS A 37 3.72 -10.28 -0.94
C LYS A 37 4.35 -8.93 -1.32
N GLY A 38 3.65 -7.80 -1.19
CA GLY A 38 4.16 -6.48 -1.64
C GLY A 38 4.76 -5.66 -0.51
N ASN A 39 6.04 -5.28 -0.64
CA ASN A 39 6.90 -4.50 0.28
C ASN A 39 7.14 -5.11 1.66
N PHE A 40 6.14 -5.67 2.34
CA PHE A 40 6.36 -6.20 3.70
C PHE A 40 7.41 -7.32 3.73
N ASP A 41 7.38 -8.28 2.80
CA ASP A 41 8.37 -9.37 2.78
C ASP A 41 9.79 -8.88 2.45
N ILE A 42 9.93 -7.89 1.57
CA ILE A 42 11.23 -7.26 1.25
C ILE A 42 11.75 -6.46 2.45
N LEU A 43 10.87 -5.71 3.10
CA LEU A 43 11.16 -5.02 4.33
C LEU A 43 11.55 -6.01 5.44
N MET A 44 10.84 -7.14 5.60
CA MET A 44 11.17 -8.20 6.56
C MET A 44 12.51 -8.87 6.28
N ILE A 45 12.87 -9.08 5.00
CA ILE A 45 14.21 -9.57 4.63
C ILE A 45 15.28 -8.55 5.02
N ALA A 46 15.05 -7.26 4.77
CA ALA A 46 15.97 -6.19 5.18
C ALA A 46 16.06 -6.06 6.72
N PHE A 47 14.94 -6.16 7.44
CA PHE A 47 14.89 -6.10 8.91
C PHE A 47 15.56 -7.30 9.57
N GLY A 48 15.50 -8.49 8.96
CA GLY A 48 16.17 -9.68 9.47
C GLY A 48 17.70 -9.61 9.46
N THR A 49 18.28 -8.65 8.74
CA THR A 49 19.74 -8.43 8.65
C THR A 49 20.24 -7.23 9.45
N MET A 50 19.35 -6.49 10.12
CA MET A 50 19.70 -5.27 10.83
C MET A 50 20.28 -5.57 12.22
N THR A 51 21.32 -4.83 12.60
CA THR A 51 21.78 -4.80 14.00
C THR A 51 20.77 -4.05 14.88
N GLU A 52 20.93 -4.16 16.20
CA GLU A 52 20.06 -3.46 17.15
C GLU A 52 20.15 -1.93 16.98
N GLU A 53 21.34 -1.42 16.64
CA GLU A 53 21.57 -0.01 16.35
C GLU A 53 20.83 0.44 15.08
N GLU A 54 20.98 -0.30 13.98
CA GLU A 54 20.30 0.00 12.71
C GLU A 54 18.78 -0.02 12.88
N ALA A 55 18.25 -0.96 13.68
CA ALA A 55 16.82 -1.03 13.96
C ALA A 55 16.30 0.20 14.74
N LYS A 56 17.08 0.70 15.71
CA LYS A 56 16.73 1.91 16.50
C LYS A 56 16.78 3.17 15.65
N GLU A 57 17.77 3.30 14.78
CA GLU A 57 17.85 4.43 13.84
C GLU A 57 16.66 4.44 12.88
N PHE A 58 16.33 3.28 12.32
CA PHE A 58 15.19 3.15 11.43
C PHE A 58 13.85 3.45 12.12
N GLU A 59 13.66 2.98 13.37
CA GLU A 59 12.46 3.31 14.15
C GLU A 59 12.30 4.82 14.33
N LYS A 60 13.40 5.53 14.57
CA LYS A 60 13.41 6.98 14.68
C LYS A 60 13.03 7.65 13.36
N GLU A 61 13.64 7.24 12.24
CA GLU A 61 13.32 7.80 10.91
C GLU A 61 11.85 7.60 10.54
N MET A 62 11.28 6.43 10.85
CA MET A 62 9.85 6.15 10.60
C MET A 62 8.94 7.06 11.40
N ARG A 63 9.28 7.35 12.66
CA ARG A 63 8.51 8.28 13.49
C ARG A 63 8.56 9.71 12.96
N GLU A 64 9.74 10.16 12.52
CA GLU A 64 9.89 11.50 11.92
C GLU A 64 9.08 11.64 10.62
N VAL A 65 9.05 10.61 9.78
CA VAL A 65 8.21 10.59 8.57
C VAL A 65 6.73 10.59 8.93
N GLU A 66 6.31 9.82 9.93
CA GLU A 66 4.92 9.80 10.40
C GLU A 66 4.48 11.17 10.95
N GLU A 67 5.33 11.82 11.75
CA GLU A 67 5.09 13.17 12.26
C GLU A 67 5.05 14.21 11.12
N TRP A 68 5.92 14.09 10.12
CA TRP A 68 5.91 14.94 8.94
C TRP A 68 4.62 14.77 8.12
N ILE A 69 4.18 13.54 7.86
CA ILE A 69 2.91 13.27 7.15
C ILE A 69 1.72 13.82 7.94
N ASN A 70 1.70 13.61 9.25
CA ASN A 70 0.60 14.07 10.11
C ASN A 70 0.56 15.60 10.29
N SER A 71 1.71 16.27 10.16
CA SER A 71 1.79 17.73 10.15
C SER A 71 1.60 18.34 8.76
N TRP A 72 1.57 17.52 7.71
CA TRP A 72 1.38 18.00 6.35
C TRP A 72 -0.06 18.44 6.11
N THR A 73 -0.25 19.76 5.99
CA THR A 73 -1.48 20.37 5.47
C THR A 73 -1.30 20.64 3.97
N PRO A 74 -2.23 20.16 3.10
CA PRO A 74 -2.18 20.49 1.69
C PRO A 74 -2.30 22.00 1.49
N VAL A 75 -1.37 22.60 0.75
CA VAL A 75 -1.53 23.98 0.28
C VAL A 75 -2.61 23.95 -0.80
N SER A 76 -3.75 24.60 -0.50
CA SER A 76 -4.91 24.76 -1.39
C SER A 76 -4.61 25.62 -2.61
#